data_AF-A0A8T3UCM8-F1
#
_entry.id   AF-A0A8T3UCM8-F1
#
_cell.length_a   1.000
_cell.length_b   1.000
_cell.length_c   1.000
_cell.angle_alpha   90.00
_cell.angle_beta   90.00
_cell.angle_gamma   90.00
#
_symmetry.space_group_name_H-M   'P 1'
#
loop_
_entity.id
_entity.type
_entity.pdbx_description
1 polymer ?
#
loop_
_entity_poly.entity_id
_entity_poly.type
_entity_poly.pdbx_seq_one_letter_code
_entity_poly.pdbx_strand_id
1 'polypeptide(L)' 'MIKLERYNVSREVSTQAEADQLIVEGYSIVEEVATVDEVEEVTTVDEVEVPKGKGKKSTKKGDDNAGEGN' A
#
# COMPACT_ATOMS: atom_id res chain seq x y z
N MET A 1 13.69 25.83 -17.36
CA MET A 1 13.92 25.69 -15.90
C MET A 1 13.60 24.26 -15.55
N ILE A 2 14.39 23.63 -14.68
CA ILE A 2 14.20 22.24 -14.26
C ILE A 2 13.48 22.29 -12.92
N LYS A 3 12.33 21.63 -12.82
CA LYS A 3 11.56 21.53 -11.58
C LYS A 3 11.91 20.22 -10.89
N LEU A 4 12.15 20.28 -9.59
CA LEU A 4 12.40 19.12 -8.75
C LEU A 4 11.45 19.09 -7.56
N GLU A 5 11.17 17.92 -7.02
CA GLU A 5 10.31 17.75 -5.85
C GLU A 5 10.89 16.81 -4.80
N ARG A 6 10.57 17.09 -3.54
CA ARG A 6 10.87 16.21 -2.40
C ARG A 6 9.87 16.46 -1.27
N TYR A 7 9.17 15.44 -0.80
CA TYR A 7 8.21 15.54 0.32
C TYR A 7 7.25 16.75 0.21
N ASN A 8 6.64 16.96 -0.96
CA ASN A 8 5.75 18.09 -1.28
C ASN A 8 6.43 19.48 -1.35
N VAL A 9 7.76 19.55 -1.34
CA VAL A 9 8.52 20.78 -1.59
C VAL A 9 9.00 20.77 -3.03
N SER A 10 8.53 21.73 -3.84
CA SER A 10 9.01 21.95 -5.20
C SER A 10 10.12 23.00 -5.24
N ARG A 11 11.19 22.72 -5.98
CA ARG A 11 12.32 23.63 -6.19
C ARG A 11 12.64 23.73 -7.68
N GLU A 12 12.84 24.94 -8.17
CA GLU A 12 13.19 25.21 -9.56
C GLU A 12 14.66 25.61 -9.66
N VAL A 13 15.38 25.03 -10.61
CA VAL A 13 16.78 25.35 -10.89
C VAL A 13 16.99 25.68 -12.36
N SER A 14 18.04 26.45 -12.64
CA SER A 14 18.31 26.95 -13.98
C SER A 14 19.26 26.04 -14.77
N THR A 15 20.06 25.24 -14.07
CA THR A 15 21.09 24.40 -14.69
C THR A 15 20.96 22.93 -14.30
N GLN A 16 21.39 22.04 -15.20
CA GLN A 16 21.39 20.59 -14.93
C GLN A 16 22.33 20.24 -13.77
N ALA A 17 23.47 20.91 -13.64
CA ALA A 17 24.43 20.65 -12.57
C ALA A 17 23.86 20.95 -11.16
N GLU A 18 22.95 21.92 -11.04
CA GLU A 18 22.20 22.17 -9.79
C GLU A 18 21.13 21.11 -9.56
N ALA A 19 20.46 20.65 -10.61
CA ALA A 19 19.49 19.57 -10.52
C ALA A 19 20.16 18.28 -10.05
N ASP A 20 21.31 17.91 -10.63
CA ASP A 20 22.05 16.68 -10.29
C ASP A 20 22.47 16.65 -8.81
N GLN A 21 22.88 17.78 -8.23
CA GLN A 21 23.19 17.89 -6.81
C GLN A 21 21.96 17.62 -5.94
N LEU A 22 20.82 18.22 -6.30
CA LEU A 22 19.56 18.03 -5.58
C LEU A 22 19.05 16.59 -5.72
N ILE A 23 19.28 15.93 -6.86
CA ILE A 23 18.94 14.52 -7.06
C ILE A 23 19.71 13.62 -6.11
N VAL A 24 21.01 13.88 -5.93
CA VAL A 24 21.83 13.17 -4.93
C VAL A 24 21.33 13.42 -3.51
N GLU A 25 20.80 14.61 -3.21
CA GLU A 25 20.18 14.94 -1.93
C GLU A 25 18.78 14.30 -1.73
N GLY A 26 18.24 13.65 -2.77
CA GLY A 26 16.96 12.94 -2.73
C GLY A 26 15.78 13.73 -3.29
N TYR A 27 16.02 14.73 -4.14
CA TYR A 27 14.97 15.34 -4.96
C TYR A 27 14.76 14.53 -6.26
N SER A 28 13.54 14.53 -6.77
CA SER A 28 13.21 13.91 -8.07
C SER A 28 12.94 14.99 -9.10
N ILE A 29 13.37 14.80 -10.35
CA ILE A 29 13.01 15.70 -11.45
C ILE A 29 11.51 15.53 -11.74
N VAL A 30 10.81 16.65 -11.76
CA VAL A 30 9.42 16.74 -12.24
C VAL A 30 9.51 17.05 -13.73
N GLU A 31 9.56 16.00 -14.55
CA GLU A 31 9.25 16.18 -15.97
C GLU A 31 7.75 16.45 -16.06
N GLU A 32 7.36 17.64 -16.54
CA GLU A 32 6.01 17.87 -17.06
C GLU A 32 5.85 17.07 -18.38
N VAL A 33 5.91 15.75 -18.27
CA VAL A 33 5.27 14.89 -19.26
C VAL A 33 3.79 15.21 -19.16
N ALA A 34 3.18 15.61 -20.27
CA ALA A 34 1.74 15.72 -20.41
C ALA A 34 1.09 14.33 -20.34
N THR A 35 1.34 13.58 -19.28
CA THR A 35 0.72 12.30 -18.95
C THR A 35 -0.40 12.59 -17.98
N VAL A 36 -1.55 12.92 -18.57
CA VAL A 36 -2.85 12.54 -18.02
C VAL A 36 -2.83 11.02 -17.85
N ASP A 37 -2.36 10.51 -16.70
CA ASP A 37 -2.66 9.15 -16.21
C ASP A 37 -2.11 8.95 -14.78
N GLU A 38 -2.56 9.76 -13.82
CA GLU A 38 -2.49 9.38 -12.40
C GLU A 38 -3.88 9.55 -11.80
N VAL A 39 -4.68 8.48 -11.84
CA VAL A 39 -5.71 8.24 -10.83
C VAL A 39 -5.98 6.75 -10.68
N GLU A 40 -5.87 6.30 -9.42
CA GLU A 40 -6.26 4.98 -8.86
C GLU A 40 -5.31 3.82 -9.24
N GLU A 41 -4.54 3.21 -8.34
CA GLU A 41 -4.99 2.43 -7.18
C GLU A 41 -3.90 2.36 -6.10
N VAL A 42 -3.91 3.26 -5.10
CA VAL A 42 -3.28 2.99 -3.80
C VAL A 42 -4.24 3.46 -2.72
N THR A 43 -5.27 2.66 -2.41
CA THR A 43 -5.94 2.63 -1.09
C THR A 43 -7.01 1.54 -1.05
N THR A 44 -6.65 0.30 -0.70
CA THR A 44 -7.44 -0.55 0.21
C THR A 44 -6.53 -1.63 0.80
N VAL A 45 -5.75 -1.25 1.81
CA VAL A 45 -5.37 -2.20 2.86
C VAL A 45 -6.31 -1.93 4.03
N ASP A 46 -6.85 -3.01 4.58
CA ASP A 46 -7.64 -3.12 5.82
C ASP A 46 -9.17 -3.09 5.68
N GLU A 47 -9.77 -4.28 5.54
CA GLU A 47 -10.76 -4.69 6.53
C GLU A 47 -10.69 -6.20 6.76
N VAL A 48 -10.21 -6.56 7.95
CA VAL A 48 -10.14 -7.92 8.47
C VAL A 48 -11.57 -8.45 8.65
N GLU A 49 -12.00 -9.40 7.81
CA GLU A 49 -13.28 -10.09 7.98
C GLU A 49 -13.20 -11.02 9.21
N VAL A 50 -13.59 -10.49 10.37
CA VAL A 50 -13.92 -11.30 11.55
C VAL A 50 -15.37 -11.76 11.44
N PRO A 51 -15.66 -13.05 11.18
CA PRO A 51 -17.02 -13.54 11.32
C PRO A 51 -17.40 -13.49 12.81
N LYS A 52 -18.14 -12.45 13.20
CA LYS A 52 -18.94 -12.43 14.45
C LYS A 52 -20.14 -13.37 14.29
N GLY A 53 -19.86 -14.66 14.12
CA GLY A 53 -20.86 -15.72 14.22
C GLY A 53 -21.18 -15.97 15.69
N LYS A 54 -22.23 -15.33 16.21
CA LYS A 54 -22.88 -15.74 17.46
C LYS A 54 -23.54 -17.12 17.29
N GLY A 55 -22.72 -18.17 17.28
CA GLY A 55 -23.13 -19.58 17.32
C GLY A 55 -23.39 -20.00 18.77
N LYS A 56 -24.65 -19.90 19.16
CA LYS A 56 -25.20 -20.25 20.46
C LYS A 56 -24.97 -21.74 20.78
N LYS A 57 -24.17 -22.01 21.83
CA LYS A 57 -24.27 -23.11 22.83
C LYS A 57 -24.84 -24.46 22.35
N SER A 58 -23.98 -25.49 22.29
CA SER A 58 -24.32 -26.83 22.80
C SER A 58 -23.05 -27.61 23.15
N THR A 59 -22.69 -27.52 24.42
CA THR A 59 -21.90 -28.52 25.11
C THR A 59 -22.70 -29.83 25.16
N LYS A 60 -22.22 -30.88 24.49
CA LYS A 60 -22.44 -32.24 24.98
C LYS A 60 -21.20 -33.08 24.68
N LYS A 61 -20.45 -33.35 25.75
CA LYS A 61 -19.52 -34.48 25.82
C LYS A 61 -20.33 -35.79 25.75
N GLY A 62 -19.76 -36.79 25.12
CA GLY A 62 -20.22 -38.16 25.01
C GLY A 62 -19.46 -38.76 23.84
N ASP A 63 -18.25 -39.28 24.06
CA ASP A 63 -18.01 -40.72 24.30
C ASP A 63 -18.82 -41.57 23.32
N ASP A 64 -18.13 -42.13 22.32
CA ASP A 64 -18.29 -43.54 21.95
C ASP A 64 -17.14 -43.98 21.04
N ASN A 65 -16.31 -44.84 21.62
CA ASN A 65 -15.36 -45.71 20.95
C ASN A 65 -16.13 -46.88 20.32
N ALA A 66 -16.24 -46.94 19.00
CA ALA A 66 -16.63 -48.11 18.19
C ALA A 66 -16.45 -47.74 16.71
N GLY A 67 -15.88 -48.53 15.80
CA GLY A 67 -15.39 -49.89 15.81
C GLY A 67 -14.82 -50.18 14.41
N GLU A 68 -14.06 -51.25 14.32
CA GLU A 68 -13.50 -51.83 13.10
C GLU A 68 -14.57 -52.18 12.04
N GLY A 69 -14.13 -52.25 10.79
CA GLY A 69 -14.74 -53.12 9.77
C GLY A 69 -15.52 -52.42 8.66
N ASN A 70 -14.88 -52.20 7.52
CA ASN A 70 -14.89 -53.20 6.45
C ASN A 70 -13.71 -52.98 5.49
#